data_AF-A0A1C6AFB9-F1
#
_entry.id   AF-A0A1C6AFB9-F1
#
_cell.length_a   1.000
_cell.length_b   1.000
_cell.length_c   1.000
_cell.angle_alpha   90.00
_cell.angle_beta   90.00
_cell.angle_gamma   90.00
#
_symmetry.space_group_name_H-M   'P 1'
#
loop_
_entity.id
_entity.type
_entity.pdbx_description
1 polymer ?
#
loop_
_entity_poly.entity_id
_entity_poly.type
_entity_poly.pdbx_seq_one_letter_code
_entity_poly.pdbx_strand_id
1 'polypeptide(L)'
;MRLKLFDTIDEALALLEENNAFYHEVEKDIRKALKDLFANKTEMIVDVNSRVKSKESLREKIIRNRFYVDYQNAQDILDNLSDLIGFIIECRFIEDEYKVLNIIRERMNVRNEDDGYYCNEAHPLFYLDCASRQPQIQKNGFAIYRIDGYYLKNGVKVNMELQIKALVHSFWGEIEHKLVYKNTNYYVYDDFMKDLLASIKANLTITDRQLNIIYDQMQSTSLGDANITESSFEKQISKAINDLFATKMNESIGFTMNLKNTSTILGHYIFIKDIRYDGGNNDRIATLFRTFKKLNSIHMDFENEIVMEEGFYSQDVFVHILGTYLLSIINEDYDWFVFFNMLFAIEPGNNMEDFSLFLTVIRNYLVDNYWLNTSFVRLPMDQSDLLHDECSRMLANSLCEIGTIKIIHDDKMIAINKAFVKFIEELEKRVISYSDFMQYKEAYYDEWMTRMRKIFS
;
A
#
# COMPACT_ATOMS: atom_id res chain seq x y z
N MET A 1 27.93 -41.45 29.12
CA MET A 1 28.10 -41.75 27.68
C MET A 1 27.66 -40.53 26.89
N ARG A 2 28.47 -40.07 25.93
CA ARG A 2 28.09 -39.00 25.00
C ARG A 2 27.03 -39.55 24.03
N LEU A 3 26.03 -38.75 23.68
CA LEU A 3 25.03 -39.15 22.69
C LEU A 3 25.70 -39.18 21.31
N LYS A 4 25.50 -40.25 20.54
CA LYS A 4 26.03 -40.40 19.17
C LYS A 4 25.73 -39.21 18.25
N LEU A 5 24.60 -38.52 18.48
CA LEU A 5 24.24 -37.32 17.72
C LEU A 5 25.30 -36.21 17.82
N PHE A 6 25.98 -36.08 18.96
CA PHE A 6 27.01 -35.07 19.15
C PHE A 6 28.33 -35.42 18.47
N ASP A 7 28.53 -36.69 18.11
CA ASP A 7 29.68 -37.12 17.31
C ASP A 7 29.43 -36.78 15.84
N THR A 8 28.23 -37.06 15.31
CA THR A 8 27.82 -36.65 13.96
C THR A 8 27.82 -35.12 13.77
N ILE A 9 27.41 -34.37 14.81
CA ILE A 9 27.50 -32.90 14.79
C ILE A 9 28.95 -32.44 14.72
N ASP A 10 29.86 -33.01 15.53
CA ASP A 10 31.27 -32.63 15.52
C ASP A 10 31.94 -32.94 14.17
N GLU A 11 31.61 -34.08 13.57
CA GLU A 11 32.08 -34.45 12.22
C GLU A 11 31.61 -33.44 11.17
N ALA A 12 30.33 -33.03 11.20
CA ALA A 12 29.81 -32.02 10.27
C ALA A 12 30.48 -30.65 10.47
N LEU A 13 30.80 -30.28 11.70
CA LEU A 13 31.52 -29.04 12.03
C LEU A 13 32.98 -29.08 11.55
N ALA A 14 33.62 -30.26 11.60
CA ALA A 14 34.98 -30.46 11.08
C ALA A 14 35.00 -30.39 9.55
N LEU A 15 34.06 -31.06 8.86
CA LEU A 15 33.92 -30.99 7.40
C LEU A 15 33.63 -29.56 6.91
N LEU A 16 32.83 -28.78 7.65
CA LEU A 16 32.59 -27.37 7.35
C LEU A 16 33.90 -26.56 7.39
N GLU A 17 34.75 -26.80 8.37
CA GLU A 17 36.03 -26.09 8.53
C GLU A 17 37.05 -26.49 7.47
N GLU A 18 37.15 -27.79 7.17
CA GLU A 18 38.02 -28.33 6.12
C GLU A 18 37.68 -27.73 4.75
N ASN A 19 36.40 -27.67 4.43
CA ASN A 19 35.91 -27.13 3.15
C ASN A 19 35.70 -25.60 3.16
N ASN A 20 36.05 -24.90 4.24
CA ASN A 20 35.72 -23.48 4.39
C ASN A 20 36.35 -22.61 3.29
N ALA A 21 37.58 -22.89 2.90
CA ALA A 21 38.25 -22.19 1.80
C ALA A 21 37.50 -22.38 0.47
N PHE A 22 37.04 -23.60 0.19
CA PHE A 22 36.25 -23.93 -1.00
C PHE A 22 34.89 -23.21 -1.00
N TYR A 23 34.19 -23.17 0.14
CA TYR A 23 32.93 -22.44 0.25
C TYR A 23 33.10 -20.93 0.03
N HIS A 24 34.17 -20.33 0.52
CA HIS A 24 34.49 -18.92 0.25
C HIS A 24 34.88 -18.64 -1.21
N GLU A 25 35.42 -19.62 -1.93
CA GLU A 25 35.61 -19.48 -3.37
C GLU A 25 34.27 -19.51 -4.12
N VAL A 26 33.39 -20.45 -3.78
CA VAL A 26 32.05 -20.54 -4.36
C VAL A 26 31.23 -19.28 -4.05
N GLU A 27 31.35 -18.74 -2.83
CA GLU A 27 30.74 -17.48 -2.43
C GLU A 27 31.17 -16.32 -3.35
N LYS A 28 32.46 -16.23 -3.70
CA LYS A 28 32.96 -15.20 -4.62
C LYS A 28 32.39 -15.36 -6.03
N ASP A 29 32.28 -16.60 -6.52
CA ASP A 29 31.74 -16.90 -7.84
C ASP A 29 30.25 -16.53 -7.93
N ILE A 30 29.46 -16.91 -6.93
CA ILE A 30 28.03 -16.53 -6.85
C ILE A 30 27.88 -15.01 -6.73
N ARG A 31 28.68 -14.35 -5.89
CA ARG A 31 28.65 -12.89 -5.73
C ARG A 31 28.90 -12.18 -7.07
N LYS A 32 29.84 -12.71 -7.87
CA LYS A 32 30.10 -12.19 -9.22
C LYS A 32 28.90 -12.39 -10.14
N ALA A 33 28.32 -13.59 -10.17
CA ALA A 33 27.13 -13.88 -10.98
C ALA A 33 25.95 -12.96 -10.61
N LEU A 34 25.70 -12.73 -9.31
CA LEU A 34 24.67 -11.80 -8.86
C LEU A 34 24.97 -10.37 -9.30
N LYS A 35 26.21 -9.88 -9.20
CA LYS A 35 26.56 -8.53 -9.69
C LYS A 35 26.34 -8.38 -11.19
N ASP A 36 26.74 -9.37 -11.98
CA ASP A 36 26.57 -9.37 -13.44
C ASP A 36 25.05 -9.40 -13.81
N LEU A 37 24.23 -10.12 -13.04
CA LEU A 37 22.77 -10.12 -13.15
C LEU A 37 22.12 -8.76 -12.88
N PHE A 38 22.79 -7.81 -12.23
CA PHE A 38 22.22 -6.50 -11.89
C PHE A 38 23.01 -5.29 -12.42
N ALA A 39 24.03 -5.49 -13.26
CA ALA A 39 24.95 -4.45 -13.72
C ALA A 39 24.30 -3.18 -14.33
N ASN A 40 23.07 -3.27 -14.84
CA ASN A 40 22.32 -2.15 -15.46
C ASN A 40 21.16 -1.62 -14.59
N LYS A 41 21.03 -2.06 -13.33
CA LYS A 41 19.92 -1.73 -12.42
C LYS A 41 20.42 -1.38 -11.01
N THR A 42 21.56 -0.69 -10.94
CA THR A 42 22.24 -0.28 -9.71
C THR A 42 21.44 0.69 -8.85
N GLU A 43 20.41 1.32 -9.40
CA GLU A 43 19.61 2.28 -8.67
C GLU A 43 18.67 1.64 -7.65
N MET A 44 18.32 0.36 -7.71
CA MET A 44 17.41 -0.25 -6.70
C MET A 44 18.14 -1.08 -5.63
N ILE A 45 19.36 -1.54 -5.94
CA ILE A 45 20.17 -2.39 -5.06
C ILE A 45 21.23 -1.54 -4.39
N VAL A 46 21.27 -1.59 -3.06
CA VAL A 46 22.29 -0.92 -2.24
C VAL A 46 23.55 -1.76 -2.18
N ASP A 47 23.42 -3.03 -1.81
CA ASP A 47 24.54 -3.98 -1.78
C ASP A 47 24.06 -5.44 -1.87
N VAL A 48 25.01 -6.35 -2.07
CA VAL A 48 24.81 -7.80 -1.97
C VAL A 48 25.73 -8.34 -0.88
N ASN A 49 25.13 -8.62 0.27
CA ASN A 49 25.79 -9.19 1.42
C ASN A 49 25.80 -10.72 1.31
N SER A 50 26.87 -11.35 1.81
CA SER A 50 26.96 -12.81 1.86
C SER A 50 27.63 -13.28 3.14
N ARG A 51 27.31 -14.51 3.52
CA ARG A 51 27.96 -15.20 4.65
C ARG A 51 28.04 -16.69 4.37
N VAL A 52 29.19 -17.28 4.69
CA VAL A 52 29.31 -18.72 4.91
C VAL A 52 28.88 -19.02 6.35
N LYS A 53 28.13 -20.09 6.55
CA LYS A 53 27.56 -20.42 7.86
C LYS A 53 28.66 -20.71 8.89
N SER A 54 28.52 -20.18 10.11
CA SER A 54 29.47 -20.45 11.19
C SER A 54 29.22 -21.80 11.87
N LYS A 55 30.24 -22.33 12.54
CA LYS A 55 30.16 -23.56 13.34
C LYS A 55 29.05 -23.52 14.39
N GLU A 56 28.97 -22.43 15.14
CA GLU A 56 27.97 -22.24 16.20
C GLU A 56 26.56 -22.27 15.60
N SER A 57 26.37 -21.56 14.49
CA SER A 57 25.09 -21.47 13.77
C SER A 57 24.68 -22.80 13.14
N LEU A 58 25.64 -23.57 12.62
CA LEU A 58 25.39 -24.91 12.08
C LEU A 58 24.95 -25.86 13.20
N ARG A 59 25.67 -25.86 14.33
CA ARG A 59 25.34 -26.68 15.50
C ARG A 59 23.91 -26.43 15.99
N GLU A 60 23.55 -25.16 16.17
CA GLU A 60 22.19 -24.80 16.59
C GLU A 60 21.15 -25.29 15.57
N LYS A 61 21.41 -25.11 14.26
CA LYS A 61 20.47 -25.49 13.20
C LYS A 61 20.27 -27.00 13.09
N ILE A 62 21.34 -27.80 13.21
CA ILE A 62 21.25 -29.27 13.22
C ILE A 62 20.34 -29.74 14.37
N ILE A 63 20.52 -29.16 15.57
CA ILE A 63 19.71 -29.54 16.74
C ILE A 63 18.26 -29.08 16.56
N ARG A 64 18.05 -27.83 16.17
CA ARG A 64 16.73 -27.20 16.04
C ARG A 64 15.85 -27.86 14.99
N ASN A 65 16.44 -28.23 13.85
CA ASN A 65 15.73 -28.88 12.74
C ASN A 65 15.78 -30.40 12.80
N ARG A 66 16.43 -30.99 13.82
CA ARG A 66 16.58 -32.44 13.98
C ARG A 66 17.25 -33.16 12.80
N PHE A 67 18.16 -32.49 12.09
CA PHE A 67 18.90 -33.08 10.96
C PHE A 67 19.70 -34.33 11.32
N TYR A 68 20.09 -34.48 12.59
CA TYR A 68 20.72 -35.69 13.11
C TYR A 68 19.79 -36.93 13.13
N VAL A 69 18.48 -36.74 12.92
CA VAL A 69 17.50 -37.82 12.78
C VAL A 69 17.29 -38.16 11.31
N ASP A 70 17.21 -37.13 10.46
CA ASP A 70 16.88 -37.26 9.05
C ASP A 70 18.06 -37.76 8.20
N TYR A 71 19.30 -37.50 8.64
CA TYR A 71 20.53 -37.83 7.90
C TYR A 71 21.48 -38.70 8.73
N GLN A 72 22.10 -39.69 8.08
CA GLN A 72 22.92 -40.70 8.76
C GLN A 72 24.39 -40.31 8.88
N ASN A 73 24.90 -39.43 8.01
CA ASN A 73 26.30 -39.02 7.98
C ASN A 73 26.44 -37.49 7.91
N ALA A 74 27.63 -37.01 8.26
CA ALA A 74 27.94 -35.59 8.33
C ALA A 74 27.92 -34.87 6.97
N GLN A 75 28.24 -35.57 5.88
CA GLN A 75 28.24 -35.02 4.53
C GLN A 75 26.81 -34.79 4.04
N ASP A 76 25.90 -35.74 4.25
CA ASP A 76 24.48 -35.63 3.91
C ASP A 76 23.83 -34.41 4.60
N ILE A 77 24.22 -34.11 5.84
CA ILE A 77 23.74 -32.93 6.57
C ILE A 77 24.15 -31.65 5.85
N LEU A 78 25.40 -31.56 5.38
CA LEU A 78 25.92 -30.39 4.67
C LEU A 78 25.30 -30.28 3.26
N ASP A 79 25.16 -31.40 2.56
CA ASP A 79 24.62 -31.48 1.20
C ASP A 79 23.13 -31.16 1.13
N ASN A 80 22.39 -31.28 2.24
CA ASN A 80 20.97 -30.91 2.34
C ASN A 80 20.74 -29.58 3.07
N LEU A 81 21.81 -28.89 3.44
CA LEU A 81 21.71 -27.60 4.12
C LEU A 81 21.44 -26.48 3.12
N SER A 82 20.19 -26.03 3.02
CA SER A 82 19.79 -25.00 2.07
C SER A 82 20.55 -23.66 2.22
N ASP A 83 20.96 -23.29 3.44
CA ASP A 83 21.60 -22.01 3.76
C ASP A 83 23.09 -22.16 4.14
N LEU A 84 23.81 -23.09 3.50
CA LEU A 84 25.25 -23.25 3.70
C LEU A 84 26.00 -21.96 3.35
N ILE A 85 25.66 -21.36 2.19
CA ILE A 85 26.04 -20.00 1.83
C ILE A 85 24.76 -19.16 1.76
N GLY A 86 24.68 -18.10 2.56
CA GLY A 86 23.56 -17.18 2.55
C GLY A 86 23.91 -15.89 1.81
N PHE A 87 23.05 -15.46 0.90
CA PHE A 87 23.11 -14.16 0.22
C PHE A 87 21.90 -13.30 0.60
N ILE A 88 22.14 -12.00 0.73
CA ILE A 88 21.10 -10.99 0.94
C ILE A 88 21.31 -9.91 -0.10
N ILE A 89 20.37 -9.78 -1.03
CA ILE A 89 20.26 -8.59 -1.88
C ILE A 89 19.56 -7.52 -1.06
N GLU A 90 20.28 -6.46 -0.75
CA GLU A 90 19.77 -5.33 0.01
C GLU A 90 19.22 -4.26 -0.95
N CYS A 91 17.90 -4.09 -0.93
CA CYS A 91 17.17 -3.11 -1.72
C CYS A 91 17.07 -1.78 -0.98
N ARG A 92 16.96 -0.66 -1.71
CA ARG A 92 16.78 0.65 -1.08
C ARG A 92 15.41 0.75 -0.40
N PHE A 93 14.35 0.34 -1.09
CA PHE A 93 12.97 0.42 -0.60
C PHE A 93 12.25 -0.95 -0.65
N ILE A 94 11.18 -1.10 0.14
CA ILE A 94 10.37 -2.33 0.21
C ILE A 94 9.74 -2.67 -1.15
N GLU A 95 9.32 -1.67 -1.92
CA GLU A 95 8.73 -1.88 -3.25
C GLU A 95 9.73 -2.50 -4.25
N ASP A 96 11.02 -2.23 -4.07
CA ASP A 96 12.06 -2.74 -4.95
C ASP A 96 12.32 -4.23 -4.75
N GLU A 97 11.95 -4.82 -3.61
CA GLU A 97 12.12 -6.26 -3.36
C GLU A 97 11.39 -7.11 -4.42
N TYR A 98 10.16 -6.70 -4.75
CA TYR A 98 9.37 -7.37 -5.78
C TYR A 98 9.93 -7.13 -7.18
N LYS A 99 10.43 -5.93 -7.48
CA LYS A 99 11.08 -5.61 -8.75
C LYS A 99 12.33 -6.47 -8.96
N VAL A 100 13.16 -6.61 -7.92
CA VAL A 100 14.35 -7.47 -7.93
C VAL A 100 13.98 -8.93 -8.13
N LEU A 101 12.95 -9.44 -7.46
CA LEU A 101 12.45 -10.81 -7.69
C LEU A 101 12.08 -11.04 -9.16
N ASN A 102 11.35 -10.11 -9.77
CA ASN A 102 10.95 -10.23 -11.16
C ASN A 102 12.17 -10.23 -12.10
N ILE A 103 13.16 -9.37 -11.86
CA ILE A 103 14.42 -9.37 -12.63
C ILE A 103 15.14 -10.72 -12.52
N ILE A 104 15.20 -11.32 -11.33
CA ILE A 104 15.79 -12.66 -11.15
C ILE A 104 15.04 -13.68 -12.00
N ARG A 105 13.70 -13.70 -11.94
CA ARG A 105 12.87 -14.63 -12.72
C ARG A 105 13.00 -14.43 -14.23
N GLU A 106 13.15 -13.19 -14.69
CA GLU A 106 13.35 -12.87 -16.10
C GLU A 106 14.72 -13.32 -16.61
N ARG A 107 15.78 -13.16 -15.80
CA ARG A 107 17.15 -13.47 -16.19
C ARG A 107 17.54 -14.93 -15.99
N MET A 108 16.91 -15.61 -15.03
CA MET A 108 17.09 -17.04 -14.76
C MET A 108 16.01 -17.82 -15.54
N ASN A 109 16.16 -17.86 -16.86
CA ASN A 109 15.12 -18.31 -17.78
C ASN A 109 15.34 -19.73 -18.34
N VAL A 110 16.50 -20.35 -18.09
CA VAL A 110 16.79 -21.70 -18.55
C VAL A 110 16.46 -22.69 -17.43
N ARG A 111 15.41 -23.49 -17.62
CA ARG A 111 15.01 -24.51 -16.63
C ARG A 111 15.84 -25.77 -16.81
N ASN A 112 16.39 -26.28 -15.71
CA ASN A 112 16.96 -27.61 -15.62
C ASN A 112 15.83 -28.64 -15.46
N GLU A 113 15.78 -29.64 -16.34
CA GLU A 113 14.72 -30.65 -16.33
C GLU A 113 14.89 -31.65 -15.17
N ASP A 114 16.11 -31.88 -14.71
CA ASP A 114 16.42 -32.91 -13.70
C ASP A 114 15.92 -32.53 -12.29
N ASP A 115 16.10 -31.27 -11.88
CA ASP A 115 15.76 -30.80 -10.53
C ASP A 115 14.80 -29.61 -10.50
N GLY A 116 14.43 -29.06 -11.66
CA GLY A 116 13.45 -27.99 -11.78
C GLY A 116 13.96 -26.59 -11.44
N TYR A 117 15.25 -26.44 -11.11
CA TYR A 117 15.89 -25.14 -10.88
C TYR A 117 16.15 -24.40 -12.20
N TYR A 118 16.46 -23.11 -12.11
CA TYR A 118 16.69 -22.24 -13.26
C TYR A 118 18.10 -21.67 -13.25
N CYS A 119 18.72 -21.51 -14.40
CA CYS A 119 20.00 -20.85 -14.59
C CYS A 119 19.93 -19.78 -15.69
N ASN A 120 21.05 -19.08 -15.89
CA ASN A 120 21.27 -18.12 -16.96
C ASN A 120 22.41 -18.64 -17.86
N GLU A 121 22.28 -18.48 -19.18
CA GLU A 121 23.31 -18.85 -20.15
C GLU A 121 24.70 -18.28 -19.83
N ALA A 122 24.77 -17.05 -19.30
CA ALA A 122 26.03 -16.42 -18.91
C ALA A 122 26.68 -17.06 -17.67
N HIS A 123 25.89 -17.71 -16.82
CA HIS A 123 26.32 -18.35 -15.58
C HIS A 123 25.69 -19.75 -15.44
N PRO A 124 26.09 -20.73 -16.28
CA PRO A 124 25.43 -22.04 -16.38
C PRO A 124 25.68 -22.96 -15.17
N LEU A 125 26.51 -22.52 -14.22
CA LEU A 125 26.83 -23.23 -12.99
C LEU A 125 26.03 -22.71 -11.79
N PHE A 126 25.28 -21.63 -11.95
CA PHE A 126 24.51 -20.98 -10.90
C PHE A 126 23.01 -21.21 -11.10
N TYR A 127 22.36 -21.79 -10.10
CA TYR A 127 20.96 -22.23 -10.17
C TYR A 127 20.12 -21.66 -9.03
N LEU A 128 18.89 -21.24 -9.34
CA LEU A 128 17.91 -20.70 -8.38
C LEU A 128 16.52 -21.29 -8.61
N ASP A 129 15.75 -21.47 -7.53
CA ASP A 129 14.34 -21.83 -7.62
C ASP A 129 13.46 -20.61 -7.92
N CYS A 130 13.24 -20.35 -9.21
CA CYS A 130 12.41 -19.25 -9.67
C CYS A 130 10.90 -19.57 -9.70
N ALA A 131 10.51 -20.85 -9.55
CA ALA A 131 9.13 -21.31 -9.68
C ALA A 131 8.35 -21.26 -8.37
N SER A 132 9.03 -21.37 -7.23
CA SER A 132 8.39 -21.32 -5.91
C SER A 132 7.56 -20.05 -5.69
N ARG A 133 6.45 -20.20 -4.96
CA ARG A 133 5.58 -19.08 -4.57
C ARG A 133 6.34 -18.14 -3.63
N GLN A 134 6.29 -16.86 -3.96
CA GLN A 134 6.92 -15.78 -3.20
C GLN A 134 5.91 -14.65 -2.96
N PRO A 135 6.06 -13.89 -1.85
CA PRO A 135 6.97 -14.14 -0.74
C PRO A 135 6.54 -15.35 0.13
N GLN A 136 7.47 -15.95 0.86
CA GLN A 136 7.20 -16.99 1.84
C GLN A 136 6.75 -16.38 3.17
N ILE A 137 5.80 -17.00 3.87
CA ILE A 137 5.39 -16.58 5.21
C ILE A 137 6.26 -17.26 6.27
N GLN A 138 6.90 -16.46 7.11
CA GLN A 138 7.73 -16.91 8.22
C GLN A 138 6.87 -17.35 9.42
N LYS A 139 7.50 -18.03 10.39
CA LYS A 139 6.82 -18.49 11.63
C LYS A 139 6.24 -17.35 12.49
N ASN A 140 6.78 -16.14 12.36
CA ASN A 140 6.29 -14.92 13.01
C ASN A 140 5.17 -14.24 12.19
N GLY A 141 4.68 -14.85 11.11
CA GLY A 141 3.62 -14.32 10.26
C GLY A 141 4.08 -13.34 9.18
N PHE A 142 5.37 -12.97 9.13
CA PHE A 142 5.86 -11.98 8.17
C PHE A 142 6.30 -12.60 6.85
N ALA A 143 6.07 -11.86 5.76
CA ALA A 143 6.48 -12.25 4.44
C ALA A 143 7.98 -11.98 4.21
N ILE A 144 8.70 -12.91 3.57
CA ILE A 144 10.08 -12.76 3.12
C ILE A 144 10.25 -13.31 1.71
N TYR A 145 11.04 -12.63 0.89
CA TYR A 145 11.54 -13.21 -0.36
C TYR A 145 12.76 -14.07 -0.05
N ARG A 146 12.57 -15.39 -0.13
CA ARG A 146 13.59 -16.39 0.15
C ARG A 146 13.61 -17.41 -0.98
N ILE A 147 14.72 -17.50 -1.69
CA ILE A 147 14.89 -18.35 -2.86
C ILE A 147 16.02 -19.32 -2.56
N ASP A 148 15.74 -20.62 -2.60
CA ASP A 148 16.77 -21.64 -2.47
C ASP A 148 17.50 -21.81 -3.82
N GLY A 149 18.76 -22.20 -3.77
CA GLY A 149 19.62 -22.29 -4.95
C GLY A 149 20.86 -23.15 -4.70
N TYR A 150 21.69 -23.29 -5.72
CA TYR A 150 22.98 -23.96 -5.59
C TYR A 150 23.96 -23.48 -6.66
N TYR A 151 25.24 -23.76 -6.41
CA TYR A 151 26.31 -23.56 -7.37
C TYR A 151 27.08 -24.87 -7.59
N LEU A 152 27.37 -25.20 -8.85
CA LEU A 152 28.15 -26.37 -9.23
C LEU A 152 29.61 -25.99 -9.47
N LYS A 153 30.51 -26.50 -8.64
CA LYS A 153 31.96 -26.30 -8.80
C LYS A 153 32.70 -27.61 -8.62
N ASN A 154 33.55 -27.96 -9.60
CA ASN A 154 34.35 -29.19 -9.58
C ASN A 154 33.53 -30.47 -9.37
N GLY A 155 32.28 -30.50 -9.86
CA GLY A 155 31.35 -31.63 -9.66
C GLY A 155 30.68 -31.68 -8.29
N VAL A 156 30.93 -30.72 -7.40
CA VAL A 156 30.30 -30.60 -6.09
C VAL A 156 29.16 -29.57 -6.15
N LYS A 157 28.00 -29.96 -5.63
CA LYS A 157 26.81 -29.09 -5.48
C LYS A 157 26.87 -28.39 -4.13
N VAL A 158 26.98 -27.06 -4.14
CA VAL A 158 27.01 -26.24 -2.93
C VAL A 158 25.70 -25.47 -2.85
N ASN A 159 24.87 -25.80 -1.87
CA ASN A 159 23.58 -25.13 -1.68
C ASN A 159 23.74 -23.71 -1.15
N MET A 160 22.80 -22.87 -1.54
CA MET A 160 22.73 -21.50 -1.08
C MET A 160 21.29 -21.01 -0.91
N GLU A 161 21.15 -19.98 -0.10
CA GLU A 161 19.88 -19.29 0.12
C GLU A 161 20.04 -17.82 -0.27
N LEU A 162 19.18 -17.34 -1.15
CA LEU A 162 19.10 -15.93 -1.55
C LEU A 162 17.89 -15.27 -0.88
N GLN A 163 18.14 -14.23 -0.10
CA GLN A 163 17.10 -13.37 0.45
C GLN A 163 17.10 -12.03 -0.27
N ILE A 164 15.92 -11.45 -0.47
CA ILE A 164 15.75 -10.08 -0.98
C ILE A 164 15.11 -9.27 0.13
N LYS A 165 15.78 -8.20 0.57
CA LYS A 165 15.35 -7.39 1.71
C LYS A 165 15.63 -5.91 1.46
N ALA A 166 14.66 -5.06 1.73
CA ALA A 166 14.87 -3.64 1.86
C ALA A 166 15.69 -3.31 3.12
N LEU A 167 16.38 -2.18 3.11
CA LEU A 167 17.12 -1.65 4.26
C LEU A 167 16.30 -1.70 5.55
N VAL A 168 15.03 -1.29 5.47
CA VAL A 168 14.13 -1.28 6.61
C VAL A 168 13.79 -2.70 7.11
N HIS A 169 13.60 -3.66 6.21
CA HIS A 169 13.39 -5.06 6.58
C HIS A 169 14.65 -5.72 7.14
N SER A 170 15.85 -5.40 6.61
CA SER A 170 17.13 -5.81 7.18
C SER A 170 17.27 -5.30 8.62
N PHE A 171 17.06 -4.00 8.83
CA PHE A 171 17.12 -3.37 10.14
C PHE A 171 16.13 -3.99 11.13
N TRP A 172 14.86 -4.13 10.72
CA TRP A 172 13.84 -4.77 11.56
C TRP A 172 14.23 -6.20 11.94
N GLY A 173 14.70 -6.99 10.97
CA GLY A 173 15.13 -8.37 11.21
C GLY A 173 16.28 -8.48 12.22
N GLU A 174 17.23 -7.54 12.20
CA GLU A 174 18.30 -7.50 13.21
C GLU A 174 17.79 -7.16 14.61
N ILE A 175 16.91 -6.17 14.72
CA ILE A 175 16.33 -5.73 15.99
C ILE A 175 15.44 -6.82 16.57
N GLU A 176 14.54 -7.39 15.77
CA GLU A 176 13.69 -8.51 16.17
C GLU A 176 14.54 -9.69 16.65
N HIS A 177 15.59 -10.07 15.91
CA HIS A 177 16.47 -11.15 16.33
C HIS A 177 17.21 -10.83 17.65
N LYS A 178 17.67 -9.60 17.86
CA LYS A 178 18.35 -9.22 19.12
C LYS A 178 17.39 -9.15 20.30
N LEU A 179 16.18 -8.63 20.11
CA LEU A 179 15.20 -8.43 21.18
C LEU A 179 14.44 -9.72 21.54
N VAL A 180 14.04 -10.51 20.54
CA VAL A 180 13.18 -11.69 20.72
C VAL A 180 13.97 -12.94 21.05
N TYR A 181 15.08 -13.20 20.33
CA TYR A 181 15.80 -14.47 20.46
C TYR A 181 16.80 -14.51 21.62
N LYS A 182 17.33 -13.37 22.08
CA LYS A 182 18.26 -13.34 23.24
C LYS A 182 17.56 -13.20 24.60
N ASN A 183 16.28 -12.79 24.63
CA ASN A 183 15.52 -12.55 25.86
C ASN A 183 14.30 -13.48 25.96
N THR A 184 14.52 -14.79 25.84
CA THR A 184 13.47 -15.83 25.77
C THR A 184 12.47 -15.80 26.95
N ASN A 185 12.85 -15.21 28.09
CA ASN A 185 11.98 -15.14 29.28
C ASN A 185 11.00 -13.95 29.30
N TYR A 186 11.22 -12.89 28.51
CA TYR A 186 10.40 -11.66 28.59
C TYR A 186 9.33 -11.56 27.50
N TYR A 187 9.57 -12.17 26.33
CA TYR A 187 8.77 -11.91 25.13
C TYR A 187 7.52 -12.80 24.97
N VAL A 188 7.48 -13.92 25.68
CA VAL A 188 6.48 -14.99 25.41
C VAL A 188 5.09 -14.67 25.98
N TYR A 189 4.93 -13.65 26.85
CA TYR A 189 3.67 -13.45 27.60
C TYR A 189 3.13 -12.02 27.68
N ASP A 190 3.76 -11.02 27.06
CA ASP A 190 3.28 -9.63 27.16
C ASP A 190 2.73 -9.14 25.80
N ASP A 191 1.41 -9.13 25.67
CA ASP A 191 0.73 -8.66 24.46
C ASP A 191 1.04 -7.17 24.18
N PHE A 192 1.30 -6.37 25.22
CA PHE A 192 1.74 -4.98 25.09
C PHE A 192 3.06 -4.85 24.30
N MET A 193 4.03 -5.73 24.54
CA MET A 193 5.31 -5.70 23.84
C MET A 193 5.16 -6.14 22.37
N LYS A 194 4.24 -7.06 22.09
CA LYS A 194 3.92 -7.46 20.71
C LYS A 194 3.27 -6.30 19.96
N ASP A 195 2.33 -5.61 20.58
CA ASP A 195 1.64 -4.45 19.99
C ASP A 195 2.59 -3.29 19.73
N LEU A 196 3.49 -3.00 20.68
CA LEU A 196 4.51 -1.96 20.51
C LEU A 196 5.45 -2.27 19.34
N LEU A 197 5.89 -3.52 19.20
CA LEU A 197 6.78 -3.93 18.12
C LEU A 197 6.06 -3.99 16.77
N ALA A 198 4.78 -4.39 16.75
CA ALA A 198 3.93 -4.25 15.57
C ALA A 198 3.82 -2.77 15.13
N SER A 199 3.59 -1.86 16.09
CA SER A 199 3.52 -0.41 15.83
C SER A 199 4.86 0.15 15.30
N ILE A 200 6.00 -0.22 15.90
CA ILE A 200 7.32 0.21 15.40
C ILE A 200 7.56 -0.30 13.98
N LYS A 201 7.22 -1.56 13.70
CA LYS A 201 7.34 -2.14 12.36
C LYS A 201 6.44 -1.42 11.34
N ALA A 202 5.21 -1.09 11.72
CA ALA A 202 4.31 -0.30 10.88
C ALA A 202 4.92 1.08 10.59
N ASN A 203 5.44 1.78 11.60
CA ASN A 203 6.13 3.06 11.44
C ASN A 203 7.34 2.98 10.50
N LEU A 204 8.14 1.92 10.63
CA LEU A 204 9.29 1.66 9.76
C LEU A 204 8.84 1.43 8.30
N THR A 205 7.82 0.61 8.09
CA THR A 205 7.24 0.35 6.77
C THR A 205 6.70 1.62 6.13
N ILE A 206 6.02 2.45 6.92
CA ILE A 206 5.55 3.75 6.46
C ILE A 206 6.75 4.60 6.08
N THR A 207 7.74 4.79 6.96
CA THR A 207 8.97 5.57 6.72
C THR A 207 9.68 5.16 5.44
N ASP A 208 9.78 3.87 5.16
CA ASP A 208 10.32 3.35 3.90
C ASP A 208 9.53 3.85 2.69
N ARG A 209 8.20 3.68 2.72
CA ARG A 209 7.30 4.21 1.67
C ARG A 209 7.47 5.73 1.55
N GLN A 210 7.70 6.43 2.65
CA GLN A 210 7.90 7.89 2.64
C GLN A 210 9.10 8.30 1.81
N LEU A 211 10.22 7.66 2.09
CA LEU A 211 11.47 7.93 1.41
C LEU A 211 11.42 7.49 -0.05
N ASN A 212 10.72 6.40 -0.36
CA ASN A 212 10.54 5.93 -1.72
C ASN A 212 9.80 6.97 -2.59
N ILE A 213 8.69 7.51 -2.07
CA ILE A 213 7.90 8.54 -2.78
C ILE A 213 8.76 9.78 -3.07
N ILE A 214 9.52 10.26 -2.07
CA ILE A 214 10.41 11.42 -2.24
C ILE A 214 11.49 11.12 -3.29
N TYR A 215 12.06 9.92 -3.24
CA TYR A 215 13.10 9.49 -4.17
C TYR A 215 12.58 9.45 -5.61
N ASP A 216 11.43 8.83 -5.84
CA ASP A 216 10.77 8.77 -7.15
C ASP A 216 10.47 10.16 -7.70
N GLN A 217 9.97 11.08 -6.86
CA GLN A 217 9.68 12.47 -7.26
C GLN A 217 10.95 13.24 -7.66
N MET A 218 12.05 13.08 -6.91
CA MET A 218 13.31 13.74 -7.25
C MET A 218 13.93 13.17 -8.54
N GLN A 219 13.78 11.87 -8.78
CA GLN A 219 14.23 11.23 -10.01
C GLN A 219 13.37 11.66 -11.22
N SER A 220 12.05 11.76 -11.07
CA SER A 220 11.13 12.21 -12.12
C SER A 220 11.27 13.70 -12.43
N THR A 221 11.73 14.52 -11.48
CA THR A 221 12.02 15.95 -11.73
C THR A 221 13.32 16.12 -12.54
N SER A 222 14.23 15.13 -12.46
CA SER A 222 15.52 15.14 -13.16
C SER A 222 15.46 14.64 -14.60
N LEU A 223 14.42 13.85 -14.93
CA LEU A 223 14.13 13.35 -16.27
C LEU A 223 12.84 14.03 -16.75
N GLY A 224 12.94 15.00 -17.66
CA GLY A 224 11.85 15.89 -18.09
C GLY A 224 10.66 15.26 -18.83
N ASP A 225 10.10 14.16 -18.31
CA ASP A 225 8.86 13.55 -18.76
C ASP A 225 7.75 13.85 -17.73
N ALA A 226 7.12 15.01 -17.92
CA ALA A 226 5.99 15.51 -17.15
C ALA A 226 4.67 14.72 -17.42
N ASN A 227 4.74 13.39 -17.48
CA ASN A 227 3.60 12.51 -17.73
C ASN A 227 3.70 11.15 -16.99
N ILE A 228 4.53 11.02 -15.95
CA ILE A 228 4.35 9.91 -14.99
C ILE A 228 3.08 10.24 -14.18
N THR A 229 2.02 9.55 -14.58
CA THR A 229 0.61 9.83 -14.28
C THR A 229 0.29 9.95 -12.80
N GLU A 230 -0.45 11.00 -12.45
CA GLU A 230 -1.17 11.23 -11.18
C GLU A 230 -1.82 9.94 -10.62
N SER A 231 -2.24 9.02 -11.50
CA SER A 231 -2.81 7.71 -11.17
C SER A 231 -1.91 6.73 -10.40
N SER A 232 -0.57 6.83 -10.48
CA SER A 232 0.33 5.91 -9.78
C SER A 232 0.47 6.27 -8.31
N PHE A 233 0.62 7.57 -8.03
CA PHE A 233 0.72 8.11 -6.68
C PHE A 233 -0.58 7.90 -5.89
N GLU A 234 -1.71 8.22 -6.51
CA GLU A 234 -3.04 8.02 -5.93
C GLU A 234 -3.30 6.57 -5.53
N LYS A 235 -2.88 5.60 -6.35
CA LYS A 235 -2.98 4.17 -6.04
C LYS A 235 -2.11 3.77 -4.84
N GLN A 236 -0.90 4.32 -4.73
CA GLN A 236 0.00 4.04 -3.62
C GLN A 236 -0.52 4.65 -2.30
N ILE A 237 -1.06 5.87 -2.33
CA ILE A 237 -1.71 6.50 -1.16
C ILE A 237 -2.96 5.73 -0.74
N SER A 238 -3.83 5.39 -1.69
CA SER A 238 -5.02 4.59 -1.43
C SER A 238 -4.68 3.26 -0.76
N LYS A 239 -3.57 2.63 -1.16
CA LYS A 239 -3.08 1.39 -0.55
C LYS A 239 -2.53 1.63 0.86
N ALA A 240 -1.77 2.70 1.08
CA ALA A 240 -1.24 3.02 2.40
C ALA A 240 -2.34 3.34 3.42
N ILE A 241 -3.38 4.08 3.00
CA ILE A 241 -4.60 4.31 3.78
C ILE A 241 -5.28 2.96 4.08
N ASN A 242 -5.50 2.13 3.07
CA ASN A 242 -6.16 0.84 3.25
C ASN A 242 -5.43 -0.06 4.26
N ASP A 243 -4.11 -0.26 4.10
CA ASP A 243 -3.31 -1.11 5.00
C ASP A 243 -3.40 -0.61 6.45
N LEU A 244 -3.33 0.71 6.65
CA LEU A 244 -3.40 1.34 7.98
C LEU A 244 -4.77 1.12 8.63
N PHE A 245 -5.84 1.51 7.95
CA PHE A 245 -7.18 1.45 8.53
C PHE A 245 -7.70 0.01 8.62
N ALA A 246 -7.25 -0.90 7.76
CA ALA A 246 -7.52 -2.32 7.94
C ALA A 246 -6.93 -2.85 9.24
N THR A 247 -5.71 -2.42 9.60
CA THR A 247 -5.09 -2.77 10.88
C THR A 247 -5.89 -2.18 12.05
N LYS A 248 -6.28 -0.91 11.97
CA LYS A 248 -7.06 -0.23 13.01
C LYS A 248 -8.48 -0.78 13.18
N MET A 249 -9.13 -1.15 12.10
CA MET A 249 -10.44 -1.79 12.14
C MET A 249 -10.33 -3.17 12.80
N ASN A 250 -9.32 -3.97 12.48
CA ASN A 250 -9.10 -5.25 13.13
C ASN A 250 -8.78 -5.11 14.64
N GLU A 251 -8.06 -4.05 15.04
CA GLU A 251 -7.81 -3.71 16.46
C GLU A 251 -9.10 -3.33 17.21
N SER A 252 -10.04 -2.65 16.54
CA SER A 252 -11.28 -2.16 17.14
C SER A 252 -12.37 -3.23 17.19
N ILE A 253 -12.73 -3.83 16.05
CA ILE A 253 -13.90 -4.73 15.91
C ILE A 253 -13.52 -6.21 15.71
N GLY A 254 -12.23 -6.54 15.67
CA GLY A 254 -11.74 -7.93 15.59
C GLY A 254 -11.82 -8.59 14.20
N PHE A 255 -12.22 -7.85 13.17
CA PHE A 255 -12.19 -8.29 11.77
C PHE A 255 -11.99 -7.10 10.82
N THR A 256 -11.64 -7.39 9.55
CA THR A 256 -11.51 -6.37 8.51
C THR A 256 -12.65 -6.43 7.50
N MET A 257 -13.10 -5.27 7.05
CA MET A 257 -14.01 -5.15 5.90
C MET A 257 -13.25 -4.74 4.64
N ASN A 258 -13.93 -4.80 3.49
CA ASN A 258 -13.33 -4.36 2.22
C ASN A 258 -13.26 -2.82 2.15
N LEU A 259 -12.20 -2.25 2.72
CA LEU A 259 -11.94 -0.82 2.74
C LEU A 259 -11.40 -0.26 1.42
N LYS A 260 -11.28 -1.09 0.37
CA LYS A 260 -10.62 -0.69 -0.88
C LYS A 260 -11.29 0.53 -1.52
N ASN A 261 -12.62 0.51 -1.63
CA ASN A 261 -13.36 1.61 -2.24
C ASN A 261 -13.25 2.87 -1.37
N THR A 262 -13.49 2.74 -0.07
CA THR A 262 -13.40 3.85 0.91
C THR A 262 -12.02 4.51 0.90
N SER A 263 -10.96 3.70 0.89
CA SER A 263 -9.58 4.19 0.87
C SER A 263 -9.20 4.84 -0.46
N THR A 264 -9.75 4.35 -1.56
CA THR A 264 -9.58 4.97 -2.88
C THR A 264 -10.27 6.33 -2.92
N ILE A 265 -11.53 6.42 -2.51
CA ILE A 265 -12.27 7.69 -2.44
C ILE A 265 -11.53 8.71 -1.56
N LEU A 266 -11.06 8.27 -0.39
CA LEU A 266 -10.35 9.14 0.54
C LEU A 266 -9.00 9.61 -0.04
N GLY A 267 -8.29 8.72 -0.74
CA GLY A 267 -7.09 9.08 -1.51
C GLY A 267 -7.36 10.12 -2.59
N HIS A 268 -8.42 9.94 -3.39
CA HIS A 268 -8.86 10.92 -4.39
C HIS A 268 -9.22 12.26 -3.75
N TYR A 269 -9.98 12.25 -2.64
CA TYR A 269 -10.38 13.46 -1.91
C TYR A 269 -9.15 14.27 -1.44
N ILE A 270 -8.20 13.61 -0.77
CA ILE A 270 -6.94 14.22 -0.31
C ILE A 270 -6.20 14.86 -1.51
N PHE A 271 -6.15 14.14 -2.63
CA PHE A 271 -5.47 14.61 -3.84
C PHE A 271 -6.14 15.86 -4.45
N ILE A 272 -7.47 15.87 -4.57
CA ILE A 272 -8.23 16.99 -5.12
C ILE A 272 -8.09 18.23 -4.24
N LYS A 273 -8.18 18.06 -2.91
CA LYS A 273 -8.02 19.14 -1.93
C LYS A 273 -6.68 19.86 -2.09
N ASP A 274 -5.59 19.09 -2.12
CA ASP A 274 -4.21 19.61 -2.19
C ASP A 274 -3.83 20.23 -3.56
N ILE A 275 -4.58 19.92 -4.62
CA ILE A 275 -4.41 20.54 -5.94
C ILE A 275 -5.11 21.89 -6.03
N ARG A 276 -6.35 21.99 -5.52
CA ARG A 276 -7.20 23.16 -5.73
C ARG A 276 -7.16 24.20 -4.61
N TYR A 277 -6.84 23.80 -3.38
CA TYR A 277 -6.92 24.69 -2.22
C TYR A 277 -5.56 25.10 -1.64
N ASP A 278 -4.54 24.25 -1.74
CA ASP A 278 -3.26 24.48 -1.03
C ASP A 278 -2.12 24.97 -1.94
N GLY A 279 -2.45 25.48 -3.12
CA GLY A 279 -1.53 26.25 -3.96
C GLY A 279 -0.21 25.53 -4.25
N GLY A 280 -0.29 24.31 -4.80
CA GLY A 280 0.81 23.58 -5.44
C GLY A 280 2.21 23.84 -4.86
N ASN A 281 2.52 23.31 -3.68
CA ASN A 281 3.89 23.34 -3.18
C ASN A 281 4.29 22.08 -2.38
N ASN A 282 5.60 21.87 -2.32
CA ASN A 282 6.40 20.70 -1.93
C ASN A 282 6.10 19.94 -0.61
N ASP A 283 4.99 20.21 0.10
CA ASP A 283 4.74 19.67 1.45
C ASP A 283 3.64 18.57 1.53
N ARG A 284 3.00 18.21 0.39
CA ARG A 284 1.95 17.17 0.29
C ARG A 284 2.32 15.87 0.99
N ILE A 285 3.54 15.44 0.72
CA ILE A 285 4.15 14.22 1.22
C ILE A 285 4.38 14.32 2.73
N ALA A 286 4.91 15.45 3.21
CA ALA A 286 5.22 15.65 4.61
C ALA A 286 3.96 15.74 5.49
N THR A 287 2.89 16.39 5.00
CA THR A 287 1.61 16.49 5.71
C THR A 287 0.94 15.12 5.85
N LEU A 288 0.85 14.36 4.75
CA LEU A 288 0.32 12.99 4.77
C LEU A 288 1.11 12.08 5.72
N PHE A 289 2.44 12.24 5.77
CA PHE A 289 3.31 11.49 6.66
C PHE A 289 3.18 11.84 8.13
N ARG A 290 2.91 13.11 8.46
CA ARG A 290 2.54 13.50 9.82
C ARG A 290 1.22 12.86 10.22
N THR A 291 0.24 12.84 9.32
CA THR A 291 -1.06 12.19 9.54
C THR A 291 -0.91 10.69 9.77
N PHE A 292 -0.17 9.96 8.92
CA PHE A 292 0.08 8.53 9.12
C PHE A 292 0.77 8.22 10.46
N LYS A 293 1.75 9.04 10.85
CA LYS A 293 2.44 8.91 12.14
C LYS A 293 1.49 9.13 13.33
N LYS A 294 0.63 10.15 13.24
CA LYS A 294 -0.42 10.43 14.25
C LYS A 294 -1.37 9.23 14.36
N LEU A 295 -1.87 8.73 13.23
CA LEU A 295 -2.84 7.63 13.16
C LEU A 295 -2.31 6.31 13.75
N ASN A 296 -1.03 5.99 13.55
CA ASN A 296 -0.43 4.79 14.17
C ASN A 296 -0.50 4.78 15.70
N SER A 297 -0.45 5.96 16.32
CA SER A 297 -0.44 6.12 17.79
C SER A 297 -1.82 6.25 18.42
N ILE A 298 -2.88 6.36 17.61
CA ILE A 298 -4.25 6.58 18.08
C ILE A 298 -5.02 5.26 17.98
N HIS A 299 -5.86 5.00 18.99
CA HIS A 299 -6.87 3.95 18.92
C HIS A 299 -8.11 4.52 18.25
N MET A 300 -8.62 3.83 17.25
CA MET A 300 -9.81 4.24 16.51
C MET A 300 -11.01 3.41 16.97
N ASP A 301 -12.16 4.07 17.02
CA ASP A 301 -13.42 3.46 17.37
C ASP A 301 -14.26 3.28 16.10
N PHE A 302 -14.55 2.02 15.77
CA PHE A 302 -15.43 1.65 14.66
C PHE A 302 -16.73 0.96 15.14
N GLU A 303 -17.08 1.14 16.43
CA GLU A 303 -18.29 0.59 17.05
C GLU A 303 -19.27 1.67 17.51
N ASN A 304 -18.78 2.76 18.08
CA ASN A 304 -19.62 3.79 18.69
C ASN A 304 -19.93 4.96 17.74
N GLU A 305 -21.08 5.59 17.96
CA GLU A 305 -21.58 6.70 17.14
C GLU A 305 -20.60 7.88 17.05
N ILE A 306 -20.50 8.47 15.86
CA ILE A 306 -19.78 9.72 15.63
C ILE A 306 -20.61 10.86 16.25
N VAL A 307 -20.00 11.58 17.19
CA VAL A 307 -20.59 12.77 17.83
C VAL A 307 -20.01 14.03 17.21
N MET A 308 -20.84 14.80 16.51
CA MET A 308 -20.46 16.09 15.93
C MET A 308 -20.39 17.19 17.00
N GLU A 309 -19.38 18.06 16.91
CA GLU A 309 -19.12 19.07 17.95
C GLU A 309 -20.13 20.24 17.94
N GLU A 310 -20.73 20.55 16.79
CA GLU A 310 -21.61 21.70 16.60
C GLU A 310 -22.81 21.41 15.67
N GLY A 311 -23.73 22.37 15.55
CA GLY A 311 -24.82 22.33 14.58
C GLY A 311 -24.35 22.73 13.18
N PHE A 312 -24.70 21.96 12.15
CA PHE A 312 -24.26 22.21 10.78
C PHE A 312 -25.16 23.22 10.05
N TYR A 313 -24.54 24.24 9.47
CA TYR A 313 -25.18 25.20 8.57
C TYR A 313 -24.19 25.68 7.50
N SER A 314 -24.68 25.84 6.27
CA SER A 314 -23.91 26.42 5.17
C SER A 314 -24.77 27.42 4.40
N GLN A 315 -24.16 28.53 3.97
CA GLN A 315 -24.81 29.49 3.07
C GLN A 315 -24.96 28.93 1.65
N ASP A 316 -24.16 27.92 1.31
CA ASP A 316 -24.22 27.26 0.03
C ASP A 316 -25.33 26.20 0.02
N VAL A 317 -26.31 26.38 -0.87
CA VAL A 317 -27.51 25.53 -0.95
C VAL A 317 -27.16 24.06 -1.17
N PHE A 318 -26.15 23.77 -2.02
CA PHE A 318 -25.74 22.40 -2.31
C PHE A 318 -25.11 21.76 -1.06
N VAL A 319 -24.15 22.46 -0.45
CA VAL A 319 -23.43 21.98 0.74
C VAL A 319 -24.40 21.78 1.91
N HIS A 320 -25.36 22.70 2.09
CA HIS A 320 -26.33 22.59 3.16
C HIS A 320 -27.23 21.35 2.99
N ILE A 321 -27.82 21.15 1.81
CA ILE A 321 -28.72 20.01 1.55
C ILE A 321 -27.99 18.68 1.71
N LEU A 322 -26.85 18.53 1.03
CA LEU A 322 -26.09 17.28 1.06
C LEU A 322 -25.54 17.02 2.46
N GLY A 323 -25.02 18.04 3.13
CA GLY A 323 -24.49 17.90 4.49
C GLY A 323 -25.55 17.52 5.51
N THR A 324 -26.73 18.14 5.47
CA THR A 324 -27.85 17.75 6.36
C THR A 324 -28.27 16.30 6.12
N TYR A 325 -28.32 15.85 4.87
CA TYR A 325 -28.61 14.46 4.55
C TYR A 325 -27.52 13.51 5.05
N LEU A 326 -26.24 13.78 4.77
CA LEU A 326 -25.13 12.92 5.21
C LEU A 326 -25.07 12.83 6.74
N LEU A 327 -25.33 13.92 7.46
CA LEU A 327 -25.42 13.90 8.93
C LEU A 327 -26.57 13.04 9.44
N SER A 328 -27.70 12.96 8.73
CA SER A 328 -28.80 12.08 9.13
C SER A 328 -28.47 10.60 8.96
N ILE A 329 -27.56 10.24 8.05
CA ILE A 329 -27.21 8.83 7.77
C ILE A 329 -25.83 8.42 8.30
N ILE A 330 -25.03 9.35 8.82
CA ILE A 330 -23.62 9.12 9.20
C ILE A 330 -23.45 7.99 10.22
N ASN A 331 -24.43 7.80 11.11
CA ASN A 331 -24.46 6.74 12.11
C ASN A 331 -25.48 5.63 11.76
N GLU A 332 -26.22 5.75 10.65
CA GLU A 332 -27.21 4.75 10.22
C GLU A 332 -26.65 3.81 9.13
N ASP A 333 -25.83 4.35 8.21
CA ASP A 333 -25.18 3.60 7.14
C ASP A 333 -23.71 3.33 7.49
N TYR A 334 -23.34 2.06 7.54
CA TYR A 334 -22.02 1.66 8.01
C TYR A 334 -20.88 2.04 7.04
N ASP A 335 -21.13 2.09 5.74
CA ASP A 335 -20.10 2.50 4.77
C ASP A 335 -19.78 4.00 4.97
N TRP A 336 -20.81 4.82 5.17
CA TRP A 336 -20.66 6.24 5.50
C TRP A 336 -20.00 6.45 6.87
N PHE A 337 -20.41 5.70 7.88
CA PHE A 337 -19.80 5.73 9.21
C PHE A 337 -18.29 5.46 9.15
N VAL A 338 -17.88 4.40 8.46
CA VAL A 338 -16.46 4.06 8.29
C VAL A 338 -15.73 5.15 7.50
N PHE A 339 -16.33 5.65 6.43
CA PHE A 339 -15.74 6.72 5.63
C PHE A 339 -15.45 7.97 6.45
N PHE A 340 -16.42 8.45 7.23
CA PHE A 340 -16.27 9.66 8.04
C PHE A 340 -15.32 9.45 9.22
N ASN A 341 -15.34 8.28 9.86
CA ASN A 341 -14.34 7.94 10.87
C ASN A 341 -12.92 7.98 10.31
N MET A 342 -12.72 7.47 9.08
CA MET A 342 -11.43 7.55 8.40
C MET A 342 -11.07 9.00 8.05
N LEU A 343 -12.02 9.78 7.53
CA LEU A 343 -11.83 11.19 7.16
C LEU A 343 -11.36 12.04 8.35
N PHE A 344 -12.11 12.01 9.46
CA PHE A 344 -11.81 12.82 10.66
C PHE A 344 -10.52 12.39 11.36
N ALA A 345 -10.08 11.15 11.14
CA ALA A 345 -8.79 10.71 11.67
C ALA A 345 -7.62 11.24 10.82
N ILE A 346 -7.82 11.40 9.50
CA ILE A 346 -6.81 11.91 8.57
C ILE A 346 -6.66 13.43 8.64
N GLU A 347 -7.80 14.12 8.63
CA GLU A 347 -7.81 15.57 8.57
C GLU A 347 -7.38 16.19 9.93
N PRO A 348 -6.72 17.36 9.91
CA PRO A 348 -6.18 17.98 11.12
C PRO A 348 -7.18 18.87 11.86
N GLY A 349 -8.33 19.20 11.25
CA GLY A 349 -9.36 20.06 11.84
C GLY A 349 -10.18 19.34 12.90
N ASN A 350 -11.24 20.00 13.35
CA ASN A 350 -12.30 19.32 14.08
C ASN A 350 -13.27 18.62 13.11
N ASN A 351 -14.08 17.69 13.60
CA ASN A 351 -14.95 16.90 12.74
C ASN A 351 -15.94 17.74 11.91
N MET A 352 -16.36 18.91 12.39
CA MET A 352 -17.28 19.79 11.67
C MET A 352 -16.58 20.58 10.57
N GLU A 353 -15.37 21.08 10.84
CA GLU A 353 -14.51 21.76 9.86
C GLU A 353 -14.16 20.81 8.73
N ASP A 354 -13.74 19.59 9.07
CA ASP A 354 -13.37 18.55 8.11
C ASP A 354 -14.57 18.11 7.27
N PHE A 355 -15.74 17.96 7.90
CA PHE A 355 -16.99 17.64 7.21
C PHE A 355 -17.39 18.74 6.21
N SER A 356 -17.29 20.00 6.63
CA SER A 356 -17.63 21.15 5.79
C SER A 356 -16.66 21.32 4.61
N LEU A 357 -15.37 21.08 4.86
CA LEU A 357 -14.33 21.08 3.84
C LEU A 357 -14.57 19.97 2.82
N PHE A 358 -14.86 18.76 3.28
CA PHE A 358 -15.21 17.62 2.43
C PHE A 358 -16.37 17.95 1.48
N LEU A 359 -17.50 18.45 2.00
CA LEU A 359 -18.65 18.82 1.17
C LEU A 359 -18.31 19.88 0.12
N THR A 360 -17.48 20.86 0.50
CA THR A 360 -17.05 21.94 -0.38
C THR A 360 -16.16 21.41 -1.51
N VAL A 361 -15.26 20.47 -1.21
CA VAL A 361 -14.43 19.78 -2.20
C VAL A 361 -15.29 18.96 -3.16
N ILE A 362 -16.25 18.19 -2.65
CA ILE A 362 -17.18 17.39 -3.48
C ILE A 362 -18.01 18.28 -4.40
N ARG A 363 -18.57 19.38 -3.89
CA ARG A 363 -19.31 20.36 -4.70
C ARG A 363 -18.47 20.84 -5.88
N ASN A 364 -17.26 21.32 -5.59
CA ASN A 364 -16.38 21.92 -6.60
C ASN A 364 -15.79 20.89 -7.58
N TYR A 365 -15.79 19.61 -7.18
CA TYR A 365 -15.45 18.51 -8.07
C TYR A 365 -16.60 18.22 -9.05
N LEU A 366 -17.83 18.16 -8.55
CA LEU A 366 -19.01 17.86 -9.35
C LEU A 366 -19.39 18.99 -10.30
N VAL A 367 -19.24 20.24 -9.88
CA VAL A 367 -19.56 21.42 -10.68
C VAL A 367 -18.54 22.52 -10.44
N ASP A 368 -17.96 23.03 -11.52
CA ASP A 368 -17.09 24.19 -11.47
C ASP A 368 -17.95 25.48 -11.37
N ASN A 369 -17.74 26.24 -10.30
CA ASN A 369 -18.52 27.46 -10.03
C ASN A 369 -18.34 28.53 -11.12
N TYR A 370 -17.14 28.65 -11.69
CA TYR A 370 -16.91 29.63 -12.74
C TYR A 370 -17.69 29.24 -14.00
N TRP A 371 -17.63 27.96 -14.39
CA TRP A 371 -18.38 27.44 -15.54
C TRP A 371 -19.90 27.61 -15.36
N LEU A 372 -20.45 27.22 -14.20
CA LEU A 372 -21.89 27.34 -13.96
C LEU A 372 -22.34 28.80 -13.95
N ASN A 373 -21.58 29.70 -13.32
CA ASN A 373 -21.93 31.13 -13.26
C ASN A 373 -21.88 31.80 -14.64
N THR A 374 -21.20 31.20 -15.62
CA THR A 374 -21.21 31.64 -17.03
C THR A 374 -22.28 30.98 -17.89
N SER A 375 -23.17 30.17 -17.30
CA SER A 375 -24.32 29.57 -18.00
C SER A 375 -25.56 30.47 -17.87
N PHE A 376 -26.49 30.35 -18.80
CA PHE A 376 -27.73 31.16 -18.87
C PHE A 376 -27.50 32.65 -19.10
N VAL A 377 -26.42 33.03 -19.81
CA VAL A 377 -26.04 34.43 -20.12
C VAL A 377 -27.13 35.21 -20.86
N ARG A 378 -28.09 34.52 -21.47
CA ARG A 378 -29.24 35.13 -22.16
C ARG A 378 -30.29 35.68 -21.20
N LEU A 379 -30.28 35.28 -19.93
CA LEU A 379 -31.21 35.74 -18.91
C LEU A 379 -30.65 36.98 -18.18
N PRO A 380 -31.54 37.81 -17.60
CA PRO A 380 -31.12 38.82 -16.62
C PRO A 380 -30.33 38.19 -15.46
N MET A 381 -29.32 38.90 -14.96
CA MET A 381 -28.40 38.38 -13.93
C MET A 381 -29.12 37.87 -12.68
N ASP A 382 -30.11 38.62 -12.19
CA ASP A 382 -30.94 38.24 -11.04
C ASP A 382 -31.74 36.95 -11.25
N GLN A 383 -32.21 36.71 -12.48
CA GLN A 383 -32.90 35.47 -12.84
C GLN A 383 -31.92 34.31 -13.04
N SER A 384 -30.74 34.59 -13.58
CA SER A 384 -29.68 33.59 -13.75
C SER A 384 -29.19 33.07 -12.40
N ASP A 385 -28.94 33.95 -11.44
CA ASP A 385 -28.46 33.58 -10.09
C ASP A 385 -29.48 32.67 -9.38
N LEU A 386 -30.77 33.02 -9.41
CA LEU A 386 -31.84 32.18 -8.86
C LEU A 386 -31.91 30.80 -9.53
N LEU A 387 -31.66 30.75 -10.84
CA LEU A 387 -31.70 29.50 -11.60
C LEU A 387 -30.47 28.61 -11.32
N HIS A 388 -29.30 29.20 -11.10
CA HIS A 388 -28.09 28.48 -10.65
C HIS A 388 -28.30 27.83 -9.27
N ASP A 389 -28.96 28.54 -8.35
CA ASP A 389 -29.32 28.00 -7.02
C ASP A 389 -30.30 26.82 -7.15
N GLU A 390 -31.30 26.93 -8.02
CA GLU A 390 -32.25 25.84 -8.28
C GLU A 390 -31.58 24.63 -8.92
N CYS A 391 -30.68 24.83 -9.88
CA CYS A 391 -29.91 23.75 -10.48
C CYS A 391 -29.00 23.06 -9.46
N SER A 392 -28.36 23.83 -8.59
CA SER A 392 -27.53 23.32 -7.48
C SER A 392 -28.37 22.51 -6.49
N ARG A 393 -29.59 22.98 -6.19
CA ARG A 393 -30.58 22.26 -5.36
C ARG A 393 -31.02 20.95 -5.99
N MET A 394 -31.29 20.94 -7.30
CA MET A 394 -31.64 19.72 -8.04
C MET A 394 -30.50 18.69 -7.98
N LEU A 395 -29.26 19.12 -8.18
CA LEU A 395 -28.09 18.25 -8.07
C LEU A 395 -27.97 17.67 -6.66
N ALA A 396 -28.02 18.50 -5.62
CA ALA A 396 -27.90 18.04 -4.24
C ALA A 396 -29.02 17.04 -3.87
N ASN A 397 -30.28 17.38 -4.14
CA ASN A 397 -31.42 16.50 -3.87
C ASN A 397 -31.28 15.16 -4.60
N SER A 398 -30.80 15.18 -5.85
CA SER A 398 -30.61 13.94 -6.61
C SER A 398 -29.55 13.01 -6.00
N LEU A 399 -28.50 13.56 -5.37
CA LEU A 399 -27.50 12.77 -4.66
C LEU A 399 -28.09 12.17 -3.38
N CYS A 400 -28.88 12.95 -2.64
CA CYS A 400 -29.61 12.47 -1.46
C CYS A 400 -30.60 11.35 -1.81
N GLU A 401 -31.30 11.44 -2.94
CA GLU A 401 -32.23 10.38 -3.41
C GLU A 401 -31.50 9.09 -3.82
N ILE A 402 -30.30 9.18 -4.39
CA ILE A 402 -29.49 8.01 -4.74
C ILE A 402 -28.94 7.33 -3.47
N GLY A 403 -28.54 8.11 -2.47
CA GLY A 403 -28.27 7.68 -1.09
C GLY A 403 -27.13 6.68 -0.85
N THR A 404 -26.45 6.19 -1.89
CA THR A 404 -25.31 5.27 -1.76
C THR A 404 -23.99 6.01 -1.65
N ILE A 405 -23.03 5.47 -0.89
CA ILE A 405 -21.63 5.96 -0.86
C ILE A 405 -20.97 6.02 -2.24
N LYS A 406 -21.50 5.29 -3.23
CA LYS A 406 -21.01 5.34 -4.62
C LYS A 406 -21.09 6.73 -5.25
N ILE A 407 -21.90 7.65 -4.69
CA ILE A 407 -22.00 9.02 -5.21
C ILE A 407 -20.67 9.78 -5.16
N ILE A 408 -19.75 9.39 -4.27
CA ILE A 408 -18.41 9.98 -4.14
C ILE A 408 -17.30 9.12 -4.77
N HIS A 409 -17.65 8.08 -5.54
CA HIS A 409 -16.66 7.36 -6.34
C HIS A 409 -16.25 8.19 -7.55
N ASP A 410 -14.96 8.19 -7.88
CA ASP A 410 -14.41 9.02 -8.96
C ASP A 410 -15.10 8.80 -10.31
N ASP A 411 -15.28 7.54 -10.72
CA ASP A 411 -15.95 7.20 -11.98
C ASP A 411 -17.39 7.72 -12.04
N LYS A 412 -18.10 7.68 -10.91
CA LYS A 412 -19.47 8.17 -10.78
C LYS A 412 -19.51 9.68 -10.74
N MET A 413 -18.63 10.34 -9.99
CA MET A 413 -18.55 11.79 -9.95
C MET A 413 -18.22 12.40 -11.32
N ILE A 414 -17.30 11.79 -12.08
CA ILE A 414 -17.01 12.18 -13.48
C ILE A 414 -18.24 12.00 -14.37
N ALA A 415 -18.96 10.89 -14.22
CA ALA A 415 -20.19 10.64 -14.98
C ALA A 415 -21.31 11.64 -14.63
N ILE A 416 -21.47 11.97 -13.34
CA ILE A 416 -22.42 12.97 -12.85
C ILE A 416 -22.09 14.33 -13.43
N ASN A 417 -20.84 14.79 -13.31
CA ASN A 417 -20.39 16.06 -13.86
C ASN A 417 -20.70 16.16 -15.35
N LYS A 418 -20.31 15.16 -16.16
CA LYS A 418 -20.58 15.15 -17.61
C LYS A 418 -22.08 15.18 -17.93
N ALA A 419 -22.89 14.42 -17.18
CA ALA A 419 -24.33 14.39 -17.37
C ALA A 419 -24.99 15.71 -16.98
N PHE A 420 -24.52 16.34 -15.90
CA PHE A 420 -25.02 17.60 -15.38
C PHE A 420 -24.66 18.76 -16.31
N VAL A 421 -23.40 18.83 -16.76
CA VAL A 421 -22.94 19.81 -17.77
C VAL A 421 -23.85 19.77 -19.00
N LYS A 422 -24.06 18.57 -19.56
CA LYS A 422 -24.94 18.38 -20.72
C LYS A 422 -26.39 18.75 -20.42
N PHE A 423 -26.89 18.46 -19.22
CA PHE A 423 -28.24 18.81 -18.81
C PHE A 423 -28.43 20.33 -18.76
N ILE A 424 -27.48 21.06 -18.18
CA ILE A 424 -27.48 22.53 -18.13
C ILE A 424 -27.41 23.14 -19.54
N GLU A 425 -26.54 22.65 -20.42
CA GLU A 425 -26.46 23.12 -21.82
C GLU A 425 -27.77 22.93 -22.60
N GLU A 426 -28.53 21.89 -22.27
CA GLU A 426 -29.84 21.64 -22.87
C GLU A 426 -30.95 22.48 -22.22
N LEU A 427 -30.86 22.76 -20.91
CA LEU A 427 -31.74 23.69 -20.22
C LEU A 427 -31.56 25.12 -20.76
N GLU A 428 -30.33 25.57 -20.98
CA GLU A 428 -30.02 26.91 -21.50
C GLU A 428 -30.65 27.17 -22.88
N LYS A 429 -30.89 26.12 -23.67
CA LYS A 429 -31.59 26.22 -24.96
C LYS A 429 -33.10 26.27 -24.83
N ARG A 430 -33.65 25.75 -23.73
CA ARG A 430 -35.09 25.56 -23.50
C ARG A 430 -35.70 26.66 -22.63
N VAL A 431 -34.96 27.10 -21.61
CA VAL A 431 -35.42 28.07 -20.61
C VAL A 431 -35.40 29.48 -21.20
N ILE A 432 -36.55 30.14 -21.16
CA ILE A 432 -36.72 31.50 -21.69
C ILE A 432 -36.73 32.55 -20.56
N SER A 433 -37.17 32.16 -19.35
CA SER A 433 -37.14 32.99 -18.14
C SER A 433 -37.11 32.12 -16.88
N TYR A 434 -36.80 32.71 -15.72
CA TYR A 434 -36.88 32.00 -14.45
C TYR A 434 -38.30 31.48 -14.15
N SER A 435 -39.33 32.27 -14.48
CA SER A 435 -40.73 31.85 -14.30
C SER A 435 -41.10 30.65 -15.16
N ASP A 436 -40.60 30.58 -16.39
CA ASP A 436 -40.77 29.42 -17.29
C ASP A 436 -40.08 28.19 -16.74
N PHE A 437 -38.84 28.32 -16.25
CA PHE A 437 -38.13 27.23 -15.56
C PHE A 437 -38.94 26.69 -14.38
N MET A 438 -39.44 27.57 -13.51
CA MET A 438 -40.20 27.17 -12.33
C MET A 438 -41.51 26.45 -12.67
N GLN A 439 -42.14 26.77 -13.80
CA GLN A 439 -43.35 26.08 -14.26
C GLN A 439 -43.08 24.61 -14.64
N TYR A 440 -41.91 24.30 -15.18
CA TYR A 440 -41.51 22.96 -15.61
C TYR A 440 -40.49 22.29 -14.69
N LYS A 441 -40.24 22.85 -13.50
CA LYS A 441 -39.21 22.42 -12.56
C LYS A 441 -39.28 20.92 -12.23
N GLU A 442 -40.46 20.38 -11.97
CA GLU A 442 -40.62 18.95 -11.68
C GLU A 442 -40.28 18.08 -12.88
N ALA A 443 -40.71 18.47 -14.09
CA ALA A 443 -40.37 17.73 -15.31
C ALA A 443 -38.86 17.74 -15.58
N TYR A 444 -38.19 18.88 -15.35
CA TYR A 444 -36.74 18.97 -15.44
C TYR A 444 -36.04 18.13 -14.36
N TYR A 445 -36.60 18.05 -13.16
CA TYR A 445 -36.08 17.21 -12.08
C TYR A 445 -36.21 15.73 -12.41
N ASP A 446 -37.35 15.28 -12.94
CA ASP A 446 -37.55 13.91 -13.38
C ASP A 446 -36.62 13.52 -14.53
N GLU A 447 -36.39 14.44 -15.48
CA GLU A 447 -35.42 14.26 -16.55
C GLU A 447 -34.00 14.09 -15.99
N TRP A 448 -33.61 14.95 -15.04
CA TRP A 448 -32.33 14.87 -14.36
C TRP A 448 -32.18 13.56 -13.57
N MET A 449 -33.18 13.20 -12.77
CA MET A 449 -33.21 11.96 -12.00
C MET A 449 -33.14 10.72 -12.88
N THR A 450 -33.72 10.75 -14.07
CA THR A 450 -33.57 9.65 -15.05
C THR A 450 -32.13 9.49 -15.52
N ARG A 451 -31.37 10.58 -15.68
CA ARG A 451 -29.93 10.52 -16.00
C ARG A 451 -29.14 9.98 -14.81
N MET A 452 -29.44 10.45 -13.60
CA MET A 452 -28.81 9.96 -12.37
C MET A 452 -29.02 8.46 -12.19
N ARG A 453 -30.26 7.96 -12.30
CA ARG A 453 -30.57 6.53 -12.20
C ARG A 453 -29.80 5.68 -13.21
N LYS A 454 -29.52 6.19 -14.42
CA LYS A 454 -28.69 5.49 -15.43
C LYS A 454 -27.20 5.44 -15.07
N ILE A 455 -26.70 6.39 -14.29
CA ILE A 455 -25.30 6.38 -13.82
C ILE A 455 -25.12 5.32 -12.72
N PHE A 456 -26.16 5.08 -11.92
CA PHE A 456 -26.14 4.18 -10.76
C PHE A 456 -26.79 2.81 -11.01
N SER A 457 -27.46 2.60 -12.15
CA SER A 457 -27.86 1.29 -12.66
C SER A 457 -26.64 0.50 -13.12
#